data_AF-A0AAW4UHU3-F1
#
_entry.id   AF-A0AAW4UHU3-F1
#
_cell.length_a   1.000
_cell.length_b   1.000
_cell.length_c   1.000
_cell.angle_alpha   90.00
_cell.angle_beta   90.00
_cell.angle_gamma   90.00
#
_symmetry.space_group_name_H-M   'P 1'
#
loop_
_entity.id
_entity.type
_entity.pdbx_description
1 polymer ?
#
loop_
_entity_poly.entity_id
_entity_poly.type
_entity_poly.pdbx_seq_one_letter_code
_entity_poly.pdbx_strand_id
1 'polypeptide(L)'
;NYMNNTNSIMEKNTDKVQKGNSQTNEKHTVGQSVKLSISNEGLEYYRNRIQQSGQEKYDDVVQRKELLASKKISDIDYSYEIQKKAAQQNQNVDTGKSALNITDKANNYVKAYAELYDEIVKGYENGTREIYVADENGPRKLTKDEELSNLDAAYKKTVDDFVTMETTNQHARGIIGEEMNKISKITTRSTLASAYIEEQKTRGKDEIPENLTEKMYGAITSFK
;
A
#
# COMPACT_ATOMS: atom_id res chain seq x y z
N ASN A 1 -10.69 49.93 14.43
CA ASN A 1 -10.04 48.61 14.32
C ASN A 1 -10.23 48.05 12.93
N TYR A 2 -9.12 47.74 12.25
CA TYR A 2 -9.00 46.96 11.01
C TYR A 2 -9.99 47.22 9.85
N MET A 3 -9.56 48.12 8.94
CA MET A 3 -9.86 47.97 7.51
C MET A 3 -8.68 47.23 6.84
N ASN A 4 -8.98 46.23 6.00
CA ASN A 4 -8.05 45.53 5.11
C ASN A 4 -8.86 44.55 4.23
N ASN A 5 -8.49 44.20 3.00
CA ASN A 5 -7.82 44.96 1.94
C ASN A 5 -8.16 44.22 0.61
N THR A 6 -8.79 44.89 -0.35
CA THR A 6 -9.03 44.34 -1.69
C THR A 6 -7.77 44.40 -2.54
N ASN A 7 -7.10 43.25 -2.73
CA ASN A 7 -6.03 43.12 -3.72
C ASN A 7 -6.52 42.40 -4.98
N SER A 8 -7.18 43.15 -5.86
CA SER A 8 -7.14 42.87 -7.29
C SER A 8 -5.89 43.55 -7.85
N ILE A 9 -4.93 42.78 -8.36
CA ILE A 9 -3.73 43.32 -9.01
C ILE A 9 -3.57 42.64 -10.38
N MET A 10 -4.29 43.20 -11.35
CA MET A 10 -3.74 43.29 -12.70
C MET A 10 -2.82 44.51 -12.80
N GLU A 11 -1.95 44.45 -13.81
CA GLU A 11 -1.23 45.57 -14.44
C GLU A 11 0.18 45.96 -13.91
N LYS A 12 1.05 46.26 -14.89
CA LYS A 12 2.33 47.00 -14.83
C LYS A 12 3.59 46.24 -14.38
N ASN A 13 4.20 45.58 -15.36
CA ASN A 13 5.66 45.52 -15.47
C ASN A 13 6.12 46.40 -16.64
N THR A 14 6.35 47.68 -16.36
CA THR A 14 7.08 48.61 -17.22
C THR A 14 8.22 49.26 -16.42
N ASP A 15 9.32 49.52 -17.11
CA ASP A 15 10.46 50.35 -16.69
C ASP A 15 11.42 49.80 -15.63
N LYS A 16 12.49 49.16 -16.14
CA LYS A 16 13.85 49.48 -15.71
C LYS A 16 14.89 49.27 -16.81
N VAL A 17 14.78 50.06 -17.88
CA VAL A 17 15.89 50.31 -18.80
C VAL A 17 16.82 51.35 -18.18
N GLN A 18 18.00 50.92 -17.69
CA GLN A 18 19.27 51.67 -17.73
C GLN A 18 20.36 50.91 -16.95
N LYS A 19 21.24 50.22 -17.67
CA LYS A 19 22.62 50.00 -17.21
C LYS A 19 23.53 49.94 -18.43
N GLY A 20 24.41 50.92 -18.56
CA GLY A 20 25.22 51.12 -19.76
C GLY A 20 26.44 50.20 -19.86
N ASN A 21 26.72 49.81 -21.10
CA ASN A 21 28.02 49.48 -21.69
C ASN A 21 29.15 48.95 -20.80
N SER A 22 29.47 47.67 -20.97
CA SER A 22 30.84 47.22 -21.24
C SER A 22 30.79 45.90 -21.98
N GLN A 23 31.05 45.94 -23.29
CA GLN A 23 31.24 44.73 -24.09
C GLN A 23 32.61 44.83 -24.78
N THR A 24 33.56 44.05 -24.27
CA THR A 24 34.83 43.80 -24.93
C THR A 24 34.61 42.98 -26.20
N ASN A 25 35.45 43.20 -27.21
CA ASN A 25 35.30 42.63 -28.55
C ASN A 25 35.31 41.09 -28.56
N GLU A 26 34.18 40.48 -28.94
CA GLU A 26 34.16 39.13 -29.52
C GLU A 26 33.26 39.11 -30.75
N LYS A 27 33.77 38.59 -31.88
CA LYS A 27 33.04 38.53 -33.16
C LYS A 27 32.06 37.36 -33.15
N HIS A 28 30.79 37.62 -32.84
CA HIS A 28 29.70 36.72 -33.22
C HIS A 28 29.19 37.05 -34.63
N THR A 29 29.13 36.03 -35.49
CA THR A 29 28.44 36.11 -36.78
C THR A 29 26.94 36.36 -36.55
N VAL A 30 26.39 37.37 -37.22
CA VAL A 30 24.95 37.69 -37.12
C VAL A 30 24.15 36.62 -37.85
N GLY A 31 23.68 35.62 -37.09
CA GLY A 31 22.67 34.68 -37.56
C GLY A 31 21.36 35.42 -37.82
N GLN A 32 20.94 35.45 -39.08
CA GLN A 32 19.71 36.11 -39.52
C GLN A 32 18.50 35.45 -38.86
N SER A 33 17.74 36.17 -38.02
CA SER A 33 16.64 35.60 -37.27
C SER A 33 15.42 35.32 -38.17
N VAL A 34 15.18 34.03 -38.43
CA VAL A 34 14.02 33.58 -39.22
C VAL A 34 12.75 33.68 -38.37
N LYS A 35 11.86 34.62 -38.72
CA LYS A 35 10.56 34.76 -38.08
C LYS A 35 9.60 33.71 -38.63
N LEU A 36 9.39 32.63 -37.87
CA LEU A 36 8.38 31.62 -38.18
C LEU A 36 6.97 32.12 -37.81
N SER A 37 6.00 31.89 -38.69
CA SER A 37 4.58 32.19 -38.47
C SER A 37 3.75 30.94 -38.76
N ILE A 38 2.89 30.55 -37.81
CA ILE A 38 1.94 29.45 -37.99
C ILE A 38 0.75 29.96 -38.82
N SER A 39 0.26 29.17 -39.79
CA SER A 39 -0.92 29.54 -40.58
C SER A 39 -2.19 29.49 -39.72
N ASN A 40 -3.21 30.28 -40.09
CA ASN A 40 -4.51 30.25 -39.41
C ASN A 40 -5.14 28.84 -39.45
N GLU A 41 -5.00 28.13 -40.57
CA GLU A 41 -5.45 26.73 -40.71
C GLU A 41 -4.69 25.78 -39.75
N GLY A 42 -3.37 25.98 -39.57
CA GLY A 42 -2.59 25.23 -38.58
C GLY A 42 -3.00 25.52 -37.14
N LEU A 43 -3.40 26.75 -36.83
CA LEU A 43 -3.96 27.12 -35.53
C LEU A 43 -5.35 26.51 -35.30
N GLU A 44 -6.24 26.53 -36.31
CA GLU A 44 -7.56 25.91 -36.22
C GLU A 44 -7.49 24.39 -36.14
N TYR A 45 -6.56 23.75 -36.86
CA TYR A 45 -6.28 22.32 -36.71
C TYR A 45 -5.83 22.00 -35.28
N TYR A 46 -4.97 22.82 -34.68
CA TYR A 46 -4.53 22.64 -33.30
C TYR A 46 -5.68 22.84 -32.30
N ARG A 47 -6.52 23.86 -32.50
CA ARG A 47 -7.73 24.12 -31.68
C ARG A 47 -8.71 22.95 -31.73
N ASN A 48 -9.06 22.51 -32.93
CA ASN A 48 -9.97 21.37 -33.13
C ASN A 48 -9.39 20.08 -32.54
N ARG A 49 -8.09 19.82 -32.70
CA ARG A 49 -7.45 18.64 -32.10
C ARG A 49 -7.54 18.64 -30.58
N ILE A 50 -7.32 19.79 -29.93
CA ILE A 50 -7.45 19.94 -28.47
C ILE A 50 -8.90 19.77 -28.00
N GLN A 51 -9.88 20.28 -28.76
CA GLN A 51 -11.31 20.12 -28.46
C GLN A 51 -11.81 18.68 -28.70
N GLN A 52 -11.30 17.99 -29.72
CA GLN A 52 -11.67 16.61 -30.06
C GLN A 52 -10.96 15.57 -29.19
N SER A 53 -9.77 15.86 -28.65
CA SER A 53 -9.00 14.90 -27.85
C SER A 53 -9.51 14.69 -26.43
N GLY A 54 -10.71 15.21 -26.08
CA GLY A 54 -11.35 14.96 -24.79
C GLY A 54 -10.47 15.33 -23.60
N GLN A 55 -10.00 16.57 -23.53
CA GLN A 55 -9.31 17.04 -22.33
C GLN A 55 -10.22 16.87 -21.10
N GLU A 56 -9.70 16.27 -20.02
CA GLU A 56 -10.38 16.24 -18.72
C GLU A 56 -10.85 17.66 -18.37
N LYS A 57 -12.09 17.80 -17.89
CA LYS A 57 -12.57 19.15 -17.56
C LYS A 57 -11.78 19.68 -16.39
N TYR A 58 -11.62 21.00 -16.37
CA TYR A 58 -10.92 21.69 -15.28
C TYR A 58 -11.49 21.32 -13.91
N ASP A 59 -12.81 21.21 -13.81
CA ASP A 59 -13.51 20.81 -12.58
C ASP A 59 -13.15 19.37 -12.14
N ASP A 60 -13.07 18.43 -13.09
CA ASP A 60 -12.67 17.04 -12.83
C ASP A 60 -11.21 16.97 -12.33
N VAL A 61 -10.32 17.77 -12.91
CA VAL A 61 -8.91 17.88 -12.51
C VAL A 61 -8.76 18.52 -11.12
N VAL A 62 -9.57 19.53 -10.81
CA VAL A 62 -9.60 20.17 -9.48
C VAL A 62 -10.15 19.19 -8.43
N GLN A 63 -11.27 18.52 -8.72
CA GLN A 63 -11.85 17.52 -7.84
C GLN A 63 -10.88 16.35 -7.59
N ARG A 64 -10.20 15.85 -8.63
CA ARG A 64 -9.15 14.83 -8.49
C ARG A 64 -8.00 15.31 -7.59
N LYS A 65 -7.54 16.55 -7.75
CA LYS A 65 -6.50 17.13 -6.87
C LYS A 65 -6.98 17.26 -5.42
N GLU A 66 -8.22 17.64 -5.18
CA GLU A 66 -8.80 17.77 -3.84
C GLU A 66 -9.00 16.39 -3.18
N LEU A 67 -9.43 15.37 -3.92
CA LEU A 67 -9.53 13.98 -3.45
C LEU A 67 -8.15 13.36 -3.13
N LEU A 68 -7.13 13.66 -3.93
CA LEU A 68 -5.74 13.26 -3.65
C LEU A 68 -5.18 13.97 -2.40
N ALA A 69 -5.38 15.29 -2.29
CA ALA A 69 -4.92 16.08 -1.16
C ALA A 69 -5.61 15.71 0.17
N SER A 70 -6.87 15.27 0.12
CA SER A 70 -7.65 14.84 1.28
C SER A 70 -7.47 13.36 1.66
N LYS A 71 -6.56 12.62 1.00
CA LYS A 71 -6.37 11.15 1.16
C LYS A 71 -7.63 10.30 0.85
N LYS A 72 -8.66 10.88 0.25
CA LYS A 72 -9.90 10.17 -0.11
C LYS A 72 -9.66 9.14 -1.20
N ILE A 73 -8.77 9.42 -2.15
CA ILE A 73 -8.20 8.39 -3.01
C ILE A 73 -7.16 7.62 -2.19
N SER A 74 -7.47 6.36 -1.88
CA SER A 74 -6.66 5.54 -0.98
C SER A 74 -6.36 4.19 -1.61
N ASP A 75 -5.08 3.93 -1.83
CA ASP A 75 -4.56 2.62 -2.21
C ASP A 75 -4.33 1.80 -0.93
N ILE A 76 -5.36 1.03 -0.53
CA ILE A 76 -5.33 0.25 0.70
C ILE A 76 -4.80 -1.16 0.40
N ASP A 77 -3.54 -1.40 0.73
CA ASP A 77 -3.00 -2.76 0.80
C ASP A 77 -3.56 -3.48 2.04
N TYR A 78 -4.64 -4.21 1.82
CA TYR A 78 -5.25 -5.06 2.85
C TYR A 78 -4.31 -6.17 3.33
N SER A 79 -3.37 -6.64 2.51
CA SER A 79 -2.39 -7.65 2.93
C SER A 79 -1.48 -7.08 4.01
N TYR A 80 -1.04 -5.82 3.86
CA TYR A 80 -0.28 -5.09 4.86
C TYR A 80 -1.10 -4.81 6.12
N GLU A 81 -2.34 -4.32 5.99
CA GLU A 81 -3.18 -4.02 7.16
C GLU A 81 -3.57 -5.28 7.97
N ILE A 82 -3.84 -6.41 7.31
CA ILE A 82 -4.04 -7.71 7.96
C ILE A 82 -2.80 -8.12 8.77
N GLN A 83 -1.61 -8.09 8.15
CA GLN A 83 -0.35 -8.45 8.82
C GLN A 83 -0.05 -7.52 10.00
N LYS A 84 -0.28 -6.21 9.82
CA LYS A 84 -0.10 -5.18 10.85
C LYS A 84 -1.03 -5.39 12.04
N LYS A 85 -2.33 -5.62 11.83
CA LYS A 85 -3.27 -5.94 12.93
C LYS A 85 -2.91 -7.26 13.59
N ALA A 86 -2.61 -8.32 12.84
CA ALA A 86 -2.19 -9.61 13.40
C ALA A 86 -0.92 -9.49 14.26
N ALA A 87 0.06 -8.66 13.84
CA ALA A 87 1.26 -8.37 14.62
C ALA A 87 0.98 -7.55 15.88
N GLN A 88 -0.01 -6.66 15.88
CA GLN A 88 -0.45 -5.94 17.08
C GLN A 88 -1.07 -6.87 18.12
N GLN A 89 -1.81 -7.92 17.70
CA GLN A 89 -2.32 -8.94 18.63
C GLN A 89 -1.20 -9.67 19.39
N ASN A 90 -0.02 -9.84 18.76
CA ASN A 90 1.16 -10.44 19.40
C ASN A 90 1.70 -9.61 20.58
N GLN A 91 1.49 -8.29 20.60
CA GLN A 91 2.00 -7.40 21.66
C GLN A 91 1.15 -7.45 22.95
N ASN A 92 -0.06 -7.97 22.87
CA ASN A 92 -0.97 -8.12 24.02
C ASN A 92 -0.80 -9.48 24.75
N VAL A 93 0.16 -10.30 24.33
CA VAL A 93 0.48 -11.58 24.99
C VAL A 93 1.50 -11.32 26.09
N ASP A 94 1.01 -11.03 27.29
CA ASP A 94 1.85 -10.92 28.48
C ASP A 94 2.54 -12.26 28.82
N THR A 95 3.66 -12.16 29.54
CA THR A 95 4.40 -13.25 30.21
C THR A 95 5.12 -14.30 29.34
N GLY A 96 6.46 -14.23 29.34
CA GLY A 96 7.38 -15.39 29.48
C GLY A 96 7.39 -16.52 28.42
N LYS A 97 6.51 -16.53 27.42
CA LYS A 97 6.47 -17.58 26.39
C LYS A 97 7.56 -17.40 25.34
N SER A 98 8.22 -18.51 24.99
CA SER A 98 8.86 -18.68 23.69
C SER A 98 7.83 -18.48 22.56
N ALA A 99 8.32 -18.11 21.36
CA ALA A 99 7.52 -17.63 20.22
C ALA A 99 6.18 -18.36 19.98
N LEU A 100 5.15 -17.61 19.55
CA LEU A 100 3.79 -18.12 19.28
C LEU A 100 3.80 -19.37 18.38
N ASN A 101 2.98 -20.35 18.75
CA ASN A 101 2.73 -21.53 17.93
C ASN A 101 1.93 -21.18 16.67
N ILE A 102 1.89 -22.09 15.70
CA ILE A 102 1.22 -21.88 14.40
C ILE A 102 -0.27 -21.57 14.57
N THR A 103 -0.95 -22.22 15.52
CA THR A 103 -2.39 -22.03 15.75
C THR A 103 -2.68 -20.63 16.33
N ASP A 104 -1.88 -20.16 17.28
CA ASP A 104 -2.01 -18.81 17.84
C ASP A 104 -1.76 -17.73 16.77
N LYS A 105 -0.76 -17.92 15.89
CA LYS A 105 -0.55 -17.03 14.73
C LYS A 105 -1.76 -17.04 13.77
N ALA A 106 -2.28 -18.22 13.43
CA ALA A 106 -3.44 -18.36 12.56
C ALA A 106 -4.67 -17.65 13.14
N ASN A 107 -4.93 -17.82 14.44
CA ASN A 107 -6.00 -17.12 15.14
C ASN A 107 -5.82 -15.60 15.11
N ASN A 108 -4.59 -15.08 15.22
CA ASN A 108 -4.31 -13.65 15.11
C ASN A 108 -4.61 -13.10 13.70
N TYR A 109 -4.36 -13.88 12.63
CA TYR A 109 -4.78 -13.52 11.28
C TYR A 109 -6.31 -13.55 11.09
N VAL A 110 -7.00 -14.57 11.61
CA VAL A 110 -8.48 -14.64 11.61
C VAL A 110 -9.08 -13.42 12.33
N LYS A 111 -8.53 -13.07 13.51
CA LYS A 111 -8.96 -11.91 14.29
C LYS A 111 -8.71 -10.59 13.56
N ALA A 112 -7.54 -10.43 12.93
CA ALA A 112 -7.21 -9.24 12.13
C ALA A 112 -8.18 -9.04 10.96
N TYR A 113 -8.55 -10.12 10.26
CA TYR A 113 -9.58 -10.08 9.21
C TYR A 113 -10.94 -9.65 9.77
N ALA A 114 -11.39 -10.25 10.88
CA ALA A 114 -12.67 -9.89 11.52
C ALA A 114 -12.71 -8.41 11.96
N GLU A 115 -11.63 -7.91 12.57
CA GLU A 115 -11.51 -6.51 12.98
C GLU A 115 -11.50 -5.52 11.79
N LEU A 116 -10.98 -5.92 10.63
CA LEU A 116 -11.03 -5.11 9.39
C LEU A 116 -12.43 -5.17 8.75
N TYR A 117 -13.04 -6.34 8.69
CA TYR A 117 -14.39 -6.54 8.17
C TYR A 117 -15.41 -5.66 8.93
N ASP A 118 -15.38 -5.73 10.26
CA ASP A 118 -16.21 -4.91 11.15
C ASP A 118 -15.99 -3.39 10.94
N GLU A 119 -14.73 -2.96 10.78
CA GLU A 119 -14.37 -1.56 10.57
C GLU A 119 -14.91 -1.03 9.23
N ILE A 120 -14.82 -1.82 8.16
CA ILE A 120 -15.35 -1.50 6.84
C ILE A 120 -16.88 -1.42 6.90
N VAL A 121 -17.56 -2.47 7.40
CA VAL A 121 -19.03 -2.53 7.46
C VAL A 121 -19.60 -1.36 8.26
N LYS A 122 -19.13 -1.17 9.51
CA LYS A 122 -19.59 -0.08 10.37
C LYS A 122 -19.28 1.30 9.78
N GLY A 123 -18.13 1.43 9.11
CA GLY A 123 -17.74 2.66 8.42
C GLY A 123 -18.65 3.03 7.24
N TYR A 124 -19.14 2.06 6.48
CA TYR A 124 -20.14 2.32 5.43
C TYR A 124 -21.53 2.61 6.03
N GLU A 125 -21.93 1.89 7.07
CA GLU A 125 -23.23 2.06 7.73
C GLU A 125 -23.37 3.42 8.43
N ASN A 126 -22.31 3.92 9.06
CA ASN A 126 -22.30 5.23 9.71
C ASN A 126 -21.90 6.39 8.76
N GLY A 127 -21.60 6.09 7.48
CA GLY A 127 -21.21 7.07 6.47
C GLY A 127 -19.80 7.66 6.61
N THR A 128 -18.95 7.16 7.52
CA THR A 128 -17.58 7.67 7.73
C THR A 128 -16.54 7.04 6.79
N ARG A 129 -16.86 5.92 6.12
CA ARG A 129 -16.00 5.29 5.11
C ARG A 129 -16.25 5.93 3.74
N GLU A 130 -15.20 6.55 3.21
CA GLU A 130 -15.24 7.24 1.93
C GLU A 130 -13.90 7.05 1.19
N ILE A 131 -13.74 5.88 0.56
CA ILE A 131 -12.57 5.53 -0.23
C ILE A 131 -12.89 5.67 -1.72
N TYR A 132 -11.93 6.21 -2.45
CA TYR A 132 -11.97 6.36 -3.90
C TYR A 132 -10.82 5.58 -4.55
N VAL A 133 -11.10 5.02 -5.72
CA VAL A 133 -10.12 4.38 -6.59
C VAL A 133 -10.05 5.14 -7.90
N ALA A 134 -8.87 5.18 -8.53
CA ALA A 134 -8.72 5.76 -9.86
C ALA A 134 -9.29 4.79 -10.91
N ASP A 135 -10.23 5.24 -11.72
CA ASP A 135 -10.71 4.57 -12.93
C ASP A 135 -10.45 5.40 -14.19
N GLU A 136 -10.80 4.84 -15.35
CA GLU A 136 -10.59 5.42 -16.68
C GLU A 136 -11.35 6.74 -16.93
N ASN A 137 -12.45 6.96 -16.22
CA ASN A 137 -13.32 8.14 -16.30
C ASN A 137 -13.08 9.13 -15.14
N GLY A 138 -12.41 8.72 -14.07
CA GLY A 138 -12.15 9.57 -12.91
C GLY A 138 -11.92 8.80 -11.61
N PRO A 139 -11.78 9.50 -10.48
CA PRO A 139 -11.88 8.87 -9.17
C PRO A 139 -13.32 8.49 -8.87
N ARG A 140 -13.65 7.19 -8.82
CA ARG A 140 -14.96 6.73 -8.34
C ARG A 140 -14.87 6.31 -6.88
N LYS A 141 -15.99 6.47 -6.16
CA LYS A 141 -16.15 5.92 -4.83
C LYS A 141 -16.19 4.39 -4.92
N LEU A 142 -15.44 3.73 -4.03
CA LEU A 142 -15.49 2.27 -3.86
C LEU A 142 -16.80 1.90 -3.15
N THR A 143 -17.43 0.81 -3.56
CA THR A 143 -18.60 0.28 -2.83
C THR A 143 -18.16 -0.61 -1.68
N LYS A 144 -19.03 -0.80 -0.67
CA LYS A 144 -18.79 -1.70 0.46
C LYS A 144 -18.40 -3.10 -0.03
N ASP A 145 -19.13 -3.64 -1.00
CA ASP A 145 -18.96 -5.01 -1.45
C ASP A 145 -17.67 -5.20 -2.25
N GLU A 146 -17.23 -4.20 -3.02
CA GLU A 146 -15.91 -4.19 -3.66
C GLU A 146 -14.77 -4.11 -2.63
N GLU A 147 -14.91 -3.26 -1.62
CA GLU A 147 -13.89 -3.11 -0.56
C GLU A 147 -13.76 -4.39 0.27
N LEU A 148 -14.88 -5.05 0.60
CA LEU A 148 -14.90 -6.36 1.25
C LEU A 148 -14.35 -7.45 0.33
N SER A 149 -14.62 -7.42 -0.99
CA SER A 149 -14.01 -8.36 -1.94
C SER A 149 -12.49 -8.19 -2.04
N ASN A 150 -11.97 -6.97 -1.88
CA ASN A 150 -10.53 -6.71 -1.83
C ASN A 150 -9.91 -7.24 -0.53
N LEU A 151 -10.60 -7.06 0.62
CA LEU A 151 -10.20 -7.66 1.90
C LEU A 151 -10.18 -9.19 1.83
N ASP A 152 -11.23 -9.82 1.28
CA ASP A 152 -11.33 -11.27 1.07
C ASP A 152 -10.14 -11.81 0.26
N ALA A 153 -9.84 -11.16 -0.87
CA ALA A 153 -8.77 -11.58 -1.77
C ALA A 153 -7.39 -11.46 -1.11
N ALA A 154 -7.13 -10.34 -0.43
CA ALA A 154 -5.90 -10.13 0.33
C ALA A 154 -5.75 -11.11 1.50
N TYR A 155 -6.85 -11.45 2.18
CA TYR A 155 -6.85 -12.41 3.27
C TYR A 155 -6.55 -13.83 2.79
N LYS A 156 -7.21 -14.31 1.72
CA LYS A 156 -6.90 -15.62 1.12
C LYS A 156 -5.42 -15.74 0.78
N LYS A 157 -4.87 -14.74 0.07
CA LYS A 157 -3.45 -14.71 -0.28
C LYS A 157 -2.55 -14.73 0.97
N THR A 158 -2.88 -13.96 1.99
CA THR A 158 -2.13 -13.93 3.25
C THR A 158 -2.14 -15.28 3.97
N VAL A 159 -3.26 -16.00 3.95
CA VAL A 159 -3.38 -17.36 4.49
C VAL A 159 -2.52 -18.35 3.69
N ASP A 160 -2.56 -18.29 2.35
CA ASP A 160 -1.79 -19.18 1.48
C ASP A 160 -0.28 -18.97 1.64
N ASP A 161 0.17 -17.71 1.66
CA ASP A 161 1.56 -17.34 1.92
C ASP A 161 2.02 -17.82 3.31
N PHE A 162 1.17 -17.64 4.34
CA PHE A 162 1.45 -18.07 5.71
C PHE A 162 1.58 -19.59 5.83
N VAL A 163 0.64 -20.36 5.28
CA VAL A 163 0.68 -21.83 5.32
C VAL A 163 1.85 -22.37 4.52
N THR A 164 2.16 -21.79 3.35
CA THR A 164 3.33 -22.16 2.53
C THR A 164 4.65 -21.91 3.28
N MET A 165 4.78 -20.75 3.92
CA MET A 165 5.94 -20.38 4.72
C MET A 165 6.11 -21.32 5.93
N GLU A 166 5.06 -21.57 6.70
CA GLU A 166 5.17 -22.46 7.86
C GLU A 166 5.41 -23.92 7.44
N THR A 167 4.90 -24.36 6.29
CA THR A 167 5.16 -25.73 5.76
C THR A 167 6.65 -25.88 5.46
N THR A 168 7.24 -24.85 4.83
CA THR A 168 8.68 -24.79 4.55
C THR A 168 9.49 -24.76 5.86
N ASN A 169 9.04 -23.98 6.85
CA ASN A 169 9.68 -23.94 8.17
C ASN A 169 9.62 -25.28 8.89
N GLN A 170 8.48 -25.98 8.87
CA GLN A 170 8.29 -27.29 9.49
C GLN A 170 9.19 -28.34 8.83
N HIS A 171 9.28 -28.35 7.50
CA HIS A 171 10.19 -29.22 6.77
C HIS A 171 11.67 -28.98 7.11
N ALA A 172 12.10 -27.70 7.17
CA ALA A 172 13.45 -27.33 7.56
C ALA A 172 13.78 -27.74 9.01
N ARG A 173 12.85 -27.55 9.96
CA ARG A 173 12.99 -28.04 11.35
C ARG A 173 13.15 -29.57 11.39
N GLY A 174 12.43 -30.31 10.55
CA GLY A 174 12.56 -31.78 10.41
C GLY A 174 13.99 -32.19 10.04
N ILE A 175 14.53 -31.65 8.94
CA ILE A 175 15.89 -31.95 8.46
C ILE A 175 16.94 -31.63 9.54
N ILE A 176 16.87 -30.44 10.17
CA ILE A 176 17.83 -30.05 11.21
C ILE A 176 17.69 -30.94 12.45
N GLY A 177 16.46 -31.35 12.82
CA GLY A 177 16.18 -32.29 13.89
C GLY A 177 16.82 -33.67 13.68
N GLU A 178 16.75 -34.20 12.46
CA GLU A 178 17.41 -35.46 12.08
C GLU A 178 18.93 -35.37 12.19
N GLU A 179 19.54 -34.30 11.67
CA GLU A 179 20.99 -34.09 11.76
C GLU A 179 21.47 -33.89 13.21
N MET A 180 20.74 -33.10 14.02
CA MET A 180 21.07 -32.92 15.44
C MET A 180 20.94 -34.23 16.23
N ASN A 181 20.01 -35.11 15.88
CA ASN A 181 19.88 -36.47 16.44
C ASN A 181 21.06 -37.38 16.06
N LYS A 182 21.64 -37.22 14.86
CA LYS A 182 22.90 -37.91 14.49
C LYS A 182 24.07 -37.38 15.31
N ILE A 183 24.20 -36.06 15.42
CA ILE A 183 25.29 -35.38 16.17
C ILE A 183 25.26 -35.75 17.66
N SER A 184 24.09 -35.80 18.30
CA SER A 184 23.96 -36.11 19.74
C SER A 184 24.48 -37.51 20.10
N LYS A 185 24.42 -38.46 19.15
CA LYS A 185 24.94 -39.83 19.31
C LYS A 185 26.45 -39.95 19.15
N ILE A 186 27.08 -39.01 18.43
CA ILE A 186 28.53 -38.99 18.18
C ILE A 186 29.29 -38.38 19.36
N THR A 187 28.68 -37.45 20.10
CA THR A 187 29.33 -36.81 21.25
C THR A 187 28.35 -36.61 22.40
N THR A 188 28.54 -37.38 23.47
CA THR A 188 27.76 -37.37 24.73
C THR A 188 27.77 -36.02 25.48
N ARG A 189 28.54 -35.04 24.97
CA ARG A 189 28.69 -33.69 25.53
C ARG A 189 28.22 -32.57 24.59
N SER A 190 27.52 -32.87 23.49
CA SER A 190 26.90 -31.83 22.67
C SER A 190 25.66 -31.26 23.36
N THR A 191 25.87 -30.42 24.37
CA THR A 191 24.81 -29.67 25.08
C THR A 191 23.95 -28.85 24.13
N LEU A 192 24.54 -28.33 23.04
CA LEU A 192 23.82 -27.62 21.98
C LEU A 192 22.84 -28.53 21.22
N ALA A 193 23.27 -29.72 20.79
CA ALA A 193 22.36 -30.66 20.10
C ALA A 193 21.26 -31.16 21.05
N SER A 194 21.58 -31.44 22.31
CA SER A 194 20.59 -31.86 23.31
C SER A 194 19.57 -30.76 23.61
N ALA A 195 20.02 -29.52 23.81
CA ALA A 195 19.14 -28.37 24.04
C ALA A 195 18.24 -28.10 22.83
N TYR A 196 18.78 -28.18 21.61
CA TYR A 196 17.98 -28.06 20.38
C TYR A 196 16.92 -29.16 20.28
N ILE A 197 17.25 -30.41 20.59
CA ILE A 197 16.30 -31.54 20.57
C ILE A 197 15.20 -31.35 21.62
N GLU A 198 15.49 -30.86 22.82
CA GLU A 198 14.46 -30.53 23.81
C GLU A 198 13.58 -29.36 23.36
N GLU A 199 14.17 -28.31 22.79
CA GLU A 199 13.41 -27.18 22.23
C GLU A 199 12.46 -27.66 21.12
N GLN A 200 12.94 -28.46 20.16
CA GLN A 200 12.09 -29.00 19.10
C GLN A 200 11.00 -29.95 19.65
N LYS A 201 11.25 -30.72 20.72
CA LYS A 201 10.20 -31.50 21.39
C LYS A 201 9.10 -30.62 21.99
N THR A 202 9.45 -29.49 22.61
CA THR A 202 8.44 -28.54 23.11
C THR A 202 7.67 -27.87 21.97
N ARG A 203 8.34 -27.62 20.83
CA ARG A 203 7.74 -27.16 19.56
C ARG A 203 7.04 -28.25 18.75
N GLY A 204 6.97 -29.51 19.23
CA GLY A 204 6.17 -30.57 18.59
C GLY A 204 4.65 -30.32 18.65
N LYS A 205 4.23 -29.19 19.24
CA LYS A 205 2.87 -28.64 19.20
C LYS A 205 2.70 -27.54 18.13
N ASP A 206 3.76 -27.20 17.41
CA ASP A 206 3.80 -26.30 16.24
C ASP A 206 3.71 -27.09 14.91
N GLU A 207 2.95 -28.18 14.86
CA GLU A 207 2.63 -28.82 13.57
C GLU A 207 1.48 -28.05 12.91
N ILE A 208 1.49 -27.96 11.57
CA ILE A 208 0.36 -27.41 10.81
C ILE A 208 -0.84 -28.34 10.95
N PRO A 209 -1.98 -27.88 11.52
CA PRO A 209 -3.17 -28.72 11.65
C PRO A 209 -3.87 -28.97 10.30
N GLU A 210 -4.63 -30.05 10.21
CA GLU A 210 -5.59 -30.33 9.14
C GLU A 210 -5.04 -30.08 7.72
N ASN A 211 -5.66 -29.28 6.83
CA ASN A 211 -6.84 -28.37 6.86
C ASN A 211 -6.78 -26.97 7.52
N LEU A 212 -5.63 -26.50 8.03
CA LEU A 212 -5.49 -25.14 8.58
C LEU A 212 -6.01 -24.05 7.61
N THR A 213 -5.66 -24.15 6.32
CA THR A 213 -6.14 -23.24 5.26
C THR A 213 -7.66 -23.17 5.21
N GLU A 214 -8.35 -24.32 5.21
CA GLU A 214 -9.82 -24.41 5.15
C GLU A 214 -10.48 -23.77 6.37
N LYS A 215 -9.93 -24.02 7.57
CA LYS A 215 -10.39 -23.40 8.82
C LYS A 215 -10.25 -21.88 8.79
N MET A 216 -9.11 -21.37 8.32
CA MET A 216 -8.87 -19.92 8.20
C MET A 216 -9.79 -19.30 7.13
N TYR A 217 -9.94 -19.93 5.96
CA TYR A 217 -10.89 -19.51 4.93
C TYR A 217 -12.34 -19.50 5.43
N GLY A 218 -12.71 -20.38 6.37
CA GLY A 218 -14.01 -20.40 7.03
C GLY A 218 -14.40 -19.06 7.67
N ALA A 219 -13.43 -18.22 8.05
CA ALA A 219 -13.68 -16.86 8.50
C ALA A 219 -14.44 -16.03 7.45
N ILE A 220 -14.02 -16.07 6.19
CA ILE A 220 -14.64 -15.31 5.08
C ILE A 220 -16.13 -15.65 4.94
N THR A 221 -16.49 -16.92 5.15
CA THR A 221 -17.88 -17.37 5.09
C THR A 221 -18.66 -17.06 6.36
N SER A 222 -17.99 -17.00 7.53
CA SER A 222 -18.63 -16.83 8.83
C SER A 222 -19.04 -15.38 9.16
N PHE A 223 -18.48 -14.40 8.45
CA PHE A 223 -18.76 -12.97 8.67
C PHE A 223 -19.72 -12.34 7.64
N LYS A 224 -20.18 -13.12 6.64
CA LYS A 224 -21.12 -12.68 5.59
C LYS A 224 -22.58 -12.98 5.96
#